data_AF-A0AAE7BXQ7-F1
#
_entry.id   AF-A0AAE7BXQ7-F1
#
_cell.length_a   1.000
_cell.length_b   1.000
_cell.length_c   1.000
_cell.angle_alpha   90.00
_cell.angle_beta   90.00
_cell.angle_gamma   90.00
#
_symmetry.space_group_name_H-M   'P 1'
#
loop_
_entity.id
_entity.type
_entity.pdbx_description
1 polymer ?
#
loop_
_entity_poly.entity_id
_entity_poly.type
_entity_poly.pdbx_seq_one_letter_code
_entity_poly.pdbx_strand_id
1 'polypeptide(L)'
;MRALGLHRKSKDYLDTLNIDPYAFEKRFIYLESLIKANLAFKTKLENFKQFIDCLSADRCFSLWIWETEELLAQSEETLRHFSQDYISEDSLIETHYKLAEKMCELTERVYEGDWEYGVASEVDQQFNDLTELCRRIWSKESKAWLTLAKAWNKIDIHLIVHNDEHV
;
A
#
# COMPACT_ATOMS: atom_id res chain seq x y z
N MET A 1 19.32 21.69 17.63
CA MET A 1 18.46 20.66 17.01
C MET A 1 18.38 20.95 15.52
N ARG A 2 18.88 20.07 14.65
CA ARG A 2 18.61 20.18 13.21
C ARG A 2 17.18 19.73 13.00
N ALA A 3 16.34 20.59 12.42
CA ALA A 3 15.07 20.13 11.87
C ALA A 3 15.41 19.05 10.84
N LEU A 4 15.10 17.79 11.14
CA LEU A 4 15.04 16.72 10.15
C LEU A 4 13.84 17.05 9.27
N GLY A 5 14.00 18.04 8.39
CA GLY A 5 12.92 18.50 7.54
C GLY A 5 12.50 17.37 6.61
N LEU A 6 11.21 17.06 6.59
CA LEU A 6 10.59 16.18 5.58
C LEU A 6 11.14 16.50 4.19
N HIS A 7 11.54 15.47 3.45
CA HIS A 7 11.94 15.61 2.06
C HIS A 7 10.81 16.30 1.27
N ARG A 8 11.16 17.16 0.29
CA ARG A 8 10.17 17.96 -0.47
C ARG A 8 8.99 17.13 -0.98
N LYS A 9 9.26 15.97 -1.59
CA LYS A 9 8.21 15.07 -2.09
C LYS A 9 7.25 14.55 -1.00
N SER A 10 7.75 14.36 0.22
CA SER A 10 6.91 13.95 1.35
C SER A 10 6.04 15.11 1.82
N LYS A 11 6.53 16.35 1.77
CA LYS A 11 5.71 17.55 2.03
C LYS A 11 4.64 17.72 0.97
N ASP A 12 5.01 17.68 -0.31
CA ASP A 12 4.06 17.78 -1.42
C ASP A 12 2.96 16.71 -1.30
N TYR A 13 3.31 15.48 -0.88
CA TYR A 13 2.33 14.43 -0.62
C TYR A 13 1.40 14.76 0.56
N LEU A 14 1.92 15.22 1.70
CA LEU A 14 1.09 15.64 2.84
C LEU A 14 0.16 16.80 2.47
N ASP A 15 0.64 17.75 1.67
CA ASP A 15 -0.17 18.86 1.17
C ASP A 15 -1.36 18.35 0.34
N THR A 16 -1.18 17.30 -0.48
CA THR A 16 -2.30 16.68 -1.21
C THR A 16 -3.34 16.02 -0.30
N LEU A 17 -2.95 15.64 0.91
CA LEU A 17 -3.83 15.07 1.93
C LEU A 17 -4.42 16.12 2.88
N ASN A 18 -4.08 17.41 2.67
CA ASN A 18 -4.42 18.52 3.56
C ASN A 18 -3.92 18.31 5.00
N ILE A 19 -2.70 17.77 5.13
CA ILE A 19 -2.03 17.54 6.40
C ILE A 19 -0.91 18.57 6.55
N ASP A 20 -0.91 19.31 7.66
CA ASP A 20 0.18 20.21 7.99
C ASP A 20 1.48 19.40 8.19
N PRO A 21 2.54 19.62 7.40
CA PRO A 21 3.83 18.95 7.59
C PRO A 21 4.43 19.15 9.00
N TYR A 22 4.01 20.21 9.70
CA TYR A 22 4.42 20.50 11.08
C TYR A 22 3.63 19.71 12.14
N ALA A 23 2.48 19.11 11.78
CA ALA A 23 1.66 18.32 12.70
C ALA A 23 2.42 17.15 13.32
N PHE A 24 3.49 16.70 12.67
CA PHE A 24 4.29 15.56 13.10
C PHE A 24 5.62 15.94 13.76
N GLU A 25 5.97 17.23 13.93
CA GLU A 25 7.31 17.70 14.39
C GLU A 25 7.83 17.05 15.69
N LYS A 26 6.94 16.54 16.55
CA LYS A 26 7.32 15.83 17.79
C LYS A 26 7.29 14.29 17.69
N ARG A 27 6.83 13.71 16.58
CA ARG A 27 6.52 12.27 16.37
C ARG A 27 7.33 11.64 15.20
N PHE A 28 8.43 12.29 14.79
CA PHE A 28 8.88 12.37 13.39
C PHE A 28 9.44 11.09 12.71
N ILE A 29 10.08 10.17 13.43
CA ILE A 29 10.95 9.18 12.75
C ILE A 29 10.15 8.08 12.03
N TYR A 30 9.06 7.60 12.65
CA TYR A 30 8.29 6.46 12.12
C TYR A 30 7.28 6.89 11.05
N LEU A 31 6.67 8.07 11.25
CA LEU A 31 5.71 8.64 10.29
C LEU A 31 6.38 9.00 8.97
N GLU A 32 7.62 9.48 8.98
CA GLU A 32 8.34 9.79 7.73
C GLU A 32 8.54 8.52 6.87
N SER A 33 8.86 7.39 7.51
CA SER A 33 9.05 6.12 6.80
C SER A 33 7.74 5.61 6.18
N LEU A 34 6.63 5.77 6.90
CA LEU A 34 5.30 5.45 6.39
C LEU A 34 4.91 6.34 5.21
N ILE A 35 5.05 7.66 5.36
CA ILE A 35 4.75 8.63 4.30
C ILE A 35 5.54 8.32 3.03
N LYS A 36 6.83 8.01 3.16
CA LYS A 36 7.68 7.60 2.04
C LYS A 36 7.21 6.30 1.40
N ALA A 37 6.79 5.31 2.20
CA ALA A 37 6.28 4.05 1.70
C ALA A 37 4.97 4.25 0.92
N ASN A 38 4.00 5.00 1.46
CA ASN A 38 2.74 5.30 0.77
C ASN A 38 3.01 6.02 -0.56
N LEU A 39 3.84 7.06 -0.57
CA LEU A 39 4.19 7.80 -1.78
C LEU A 39 4.88 6.92 -2.84
N ALA A 40 5.87 6.13 -2.42
CA ALA A 40 6.59 5.24 -3.32
C ALA A 40 5.67 4.19 -3.92
N PHE A 41 4.78 3.63 -3.10
CA PHE A 41 3.82 2.64 -3.53
C PHE A 41 2.74 3.22 -4.44
N LYS A 42 2.21 4.42 -4.17
CA LYS A 42 1.27 5.13 -5.05
C LYS A 42 1.84 5.30 -6.46
N THR A 43 3.12 5.66 -6.55
CA THR A 43 3.84 5.73 -7.84
C THR A 43 3.94 4.36 -8.53
N LYS A 44 4.17 3.28 -7.76
CA LYS A 44 4.21 1.92 -8.28
C LYS A 44 2.84 1.45 -8.78
N LEU A 45 1.78 1.75 -8.04
CA LEU A 45 0.41 1.40 -8.39
C LEU A 45 -0.03 2.09 -9.69
N GLU A 46 0.29 3.37 -9.88
CA GLU A 46 -0.02 4.08 -11.13
C GLU A 46 0.70 3.48 -12.34
N ASN A 47 1.96 3.07 -12.21
CA ASN A 47 2.66 2.36 -13.29
C ASN A 47 2.02 1.00 -13.57
N PHE A 48 1.56 0.29 -12.53
CA PHE A 48 0.89 -0.99 -12.68
C PHE A 48 -0.48 -0.84 -13.38
N LYS A 49 -1.26 0.19 -13.03
CA LYS A 49 -2.53 0.52 -13.69
C LYS A 49 -2.35 0.74 -15.19
N GLN A 50 -1.38 1.57 -15.59
CA GLN A 50 -1.06 1.80 -17.00
C GLN A 50 -0.68 0.51 -17.74
N PHE A 51 0.03 -0.39 -17.06
CA PHE A 51 0.38 -1.69 -17.61
C PHE A 51 -0.84 -2.60 -17.79
N ILE A 52 -1.75 -2.65 -16.82
CA ILE A 52 -2.99 -3.44 -16.89
C ILE A 52 -3.97 -2.89 -17.94
N ASP A 53 -4.05 -1.57 -18.11
CA ASP A 53 -4.84 -0.95 -19.19
C ASP A 53 -4.38 -1.44 -20.56
N CYS A 54 -3.07 -1.69 -20.74
CA CYS A 54 -2.53 -2.27 -21.99
C CYS A 54 -2.91 -3.75 -22.17
N LEU A 55 -3.28 -4.46 -21.11
CA LEU A 55 -3.72 -5.87 -21.13
C LEU A 55 -5.25 -6.02 -21.23
N SER A 56 -5.96 -5.00 -21.71
CA SER A 56 -7.42 -4.98 -21.87
C SER A 56 -8.23 -5.03 -20.56
N ALA A 57 -7.69 -4.45 -19.48
CA ALA A 57 -8.40 -4.28 -18.21
C ALA A 57 -8.99 -5.58 -17.66
N ASP A 58 -8.12 -6.60 -17.53
CA ASP A 58 -8.44 -7.85 -16.86
C ASP A 58 -9.20 -7.60 -15.54
N ARG A 59 -10.34 -8.30 -15.36
CA ARG A 59 -11.25 -8.06 -14.23
C ARG A 59 -10.62 -8.42 -12.88
N CYS A 60 -9.77 -9.44 -12.82
CA CYS A 60 -9.06 -9.81 -11.59
C CYS A 60 -8.11 -8.70 -11.17
N PHE A 61 -7.28 -8.19 -12.08
CA PHE A 61 -6.37 -7.09 -11.76
C PHE A 61 -7.10 -5.80 -11.44
N SER A 62 -8.19 -5.50 -12.17
CA SER A 62 -9.01 -4.32 -11.88
C SER A 62 -9.60 -4.36 -10.47
N LEU A 63 -10.10 -5.52 -10.04
CA LEU A 63 -10.62 -5.71 -8.68
C LEU A 63 -9.51 -5.54 -7.63
N TRP A 64 -8.34 -6.16 -7.84
CA TRP A 64 -7.24 -6.10 -6.88
C TRP A 64 -6.65 -4.69 -6.77
N ILE A 65 -6.58 -3.95 -7.89
CA ILE A 65 -6.19 -2.55 -7.92
C ILE A 65 -7.19 -1.73 -7.09
N TRP A 66 -8.50 -1.91 -7.32
CA TRP A 66 -9.53 -1.18 -6.59
C TRP A 66 -9.44 -1.42 -5.06
N GLU A 67 -9.32 -2.67 -4.62
CA GLU A 67 -9.13 -2.99 -3.20
C GLU A 67 -7.84 -2.37 -2.64
N THR A 68 -6.76 -2.35 -3.43
CA THR A 68 -5.50 -1.72 -3.04
C THR A 68 -5.65 -0.21 -2.87
N GLU A 69 -6.37 0.46 -3.78
CA GLU A 69 -6.66 1.89 -3.69
C GLU A 69 -7.51 2.20 -2.45
N GLU A 70 -8.45 1.32 -2.10
CA GLU A 70 -9.24 1.45 -0.87
C GLU A 70 -8.37 1.37 0.39
N LEU A 71 -7.44 0.41 0.45
CA LEU A 71 -6.50 0.30 1.59
C LEU A 71 -5.59 1.53 1.70
N LEU A 72 -5.11 2.05 0.57
CA LEU A 72 -4.31 3.29 0.54
C LEU A 72 -5.11 4.49 1.03
N ALA A 73 -6.36 4.65 0.58
CA ALA A 73 -7.23 5.72 1.01
C ALA A 73 -7.50 5.65 2.52
N GLN A 74 -7.71 4.45 3.07
CA GLN A 74 -7.84 4.25 4.52
C GLN A 74 -6.56 4.65 5.28
N SER A 75 -5.37 4.32 4.76
CA SER A 75 -4.10 4.76 5.36
C SER A 75 -3.97 6.29 5.34
N GLU A 76 -4.26 6.93 4.20
CA GLU A 76 -4.22 8.39 4.01
C GLU A 76 -5.21 9.10 4.95
N GLU A 77 -6.42 8.59 5.08
CA GLU A 77 -7.44 9.11 6.00
C GLU A 77 -7.01 8.98 7.46
N THR A 78 -6.45 7.83 7.83
CA THR A 78 -5.97 7.59 9.20
C THR A 78 -4.84 8.57 9.57
N LEU A 79 -3.91 8.83 8.64
CA LEU A 79 -2.87 9.85 8.83
C LEU A 79 -3.48 11.25 9.02
N ARG A 80 -4.50 11.58 8.24
CA ARG A 80 -5.20 12.86 8.35
C ARG A 80 -5.86 13.03 9.70
N HIS A 81 -6.67 12.05 10.12
CA HIS A 81 -7.30 12.06 11.44
C HIS A 81 -6.28 12.13 12.57
N PHE A 82 -5.17 11.41 12.47
CA PHE A 82 -4.11 11.47 13.47
C PHE A 82 -3.43 12.84 13.52
N SER A 83 -3.19 13.48 12.36
CA SER A 83 -2.61 14.83 12.29
C SER A 83 -3.50 15.92 12.89
N GLN A 84 -4.81 15.65 12.96
CA GLN A 84 -5.84 16.55 13.50
C GLN A 84 -6.21 16.19 14.95
N ASP A 85 -5.44 15.29 15.58
CA ASP A 85 -5.66 14.75 16.93
C ASP A 85 -7.08 14.15 17.14
N TYR A 86 -7.71 13.65 16.07
CA TYR A 86 -9.02 12.97 16.14
C TYR A 86 -8.92 11.52 16.59
N ILE A 87 -7.75 10.89 16.44
CA ILE A 87 -7.49 9.52 16.87
C ILE A 87 -6.17 9.47 17.66
N SER A 88 -6.04 8.46 18.54
CA SER A 88 -4.81 8.22 19.27
C SER A 88 -3.73 7.56 18.42
N GLU A 89 -2.51 7.53 18.94
CA GLU A 89 -1.40 6.78 18.35
C GLU A 89 -1.68 5.27 18.30
N ASP A 90 -2.28 4.72 19.37
CA ASP A 90 -2.69 3.30 19.39
C ASP A 90 -3.69 2.99 18.26
N SER A 91 -4.67 3.87 18.03
CA SER A 91 -5.64 3.71 16.93
C SER A 91 -4.98 3.82 15.55
N LEU A 92 -3.97 4.69 15.40
CA LEU A 92 -3.16 4.77 14.18
C LEU A 92 -2.43 3.46 13.91
N ILE A 93 -1.76 2.91 14.93
CA ILE A 93 -0.99 1.65 14.86
C ILE A 93 -1.92 0.48 14.53
N GLU A 94 -3.01 0.32 15.29
CA GLU A 94 -3.98 -0.77 15.11
C GLU A 94 -4.57 -0.74 13.69
N THR A 95 -4.91 0.45 13.20
CA THR A 95 -5.47 0.59 11.85
C THR A 95 -4.45 0.16 10.80
N HIS A 96 -3.21 0.65 10.87
CA HIS A 96 -2.17 0.28 9.91
C HIS A 96 -1.75 -1.19 10.00
N TYR A 97 -1.82 -1.80 11.18
CA TYR A 97 -1.64 -3.23 11.36
C TYR A 97 -2.71 -4.02 10.57
N LYS A 98 -3.99 -3.66 10.73
CA LYS A 98 -5.10 -4.28 9.96
C LYS A 98 -4.97 -4.05 8.45
N LEU A 99 -4.53 -2.85 8.05
CA LEU A 99 -4.27 -2.56 6.63
C LEU A 99 -3.12 -3.41 6.09
N ALA A 100 -2.08 -3.65 6.88
CA ALA A 100 -0.96 -4.52 6.50
C ALA A 100 -1.41 -5.98 6.32
N GLU A 101 -2.26 -6.50 7.21
CA GLU A 101 -2.83 -7.85 7.08
C GLU A 101 -3.62 -8.00 5.77
N LYS A 102 -4.57 -7.08 5.51
CA LYS A 102 -5.34 -7.08 4.26
C LYS A 102 -4.46 -6.96 3.01
N MET A 103 -3.41 -6.13 3.08
CA MET A 103 -2.46 -5.98 1.99
C MET A 103 -1.70 -7.30 1.74
N CYS A 104 -1.33 -8.05 2.78
CA CYS A 104 -0.73 -9.37 2.65
C CYS A 104 -1.72 -10.38 2.04
N GLU A 105 -2.97 -10.42 2.49
CA GLU A 105 -4.02 -11.29 1.93
C GLU A 105 -4.20 -11.07 0.42
N LEU A 106 -4.15 -9.82 -0.05
CA LEU A 106 -4.17 -9.52 -1.49
C LEU A 106 -3.02 -10.22 -2.22
N THR A 107 -1.80 -10.18 -1.66
CA THR A 107 -0.60 -10.74 -2.31
C THR A 107 -0.59 -12.26 -2.41
N GLU A 108 -1.37 -12.95 -1.59
CA GLU A 108 -1.49 -14.41 -1.60
C GLU A 108 -2.44 -14.92 -2.68
N ARG A 109 -3.21 -14.03 -3.32
CA ARG A 109 -4.14 -14.40 -4.38
C ARG A 109 -3.41 -14.94 -5.60
N VAL A 110 -3.94 -16.03 -6.12
CA VAL A 110 -3.47 -16.64 -7.37
C VAL A 110 -4.31 -16.09 -8.52
N TYR A 111 -3.63 -15.64 -9.57
CA TYR A 111 -4.31 -15.23 -10.79
C TYR A 111 -4.80 -16.48 -11.54
N GLU A 112 -6.12 -16.62 -11.68
CA GLU A 112 -6.73 -17.79 -12.34
C GLU A 112 -7.15 -17.54 -13.80
N GLY A 113 -7.13 -16.28 -14.25
CA GLY A 113 -7.49 -15.88 -15.61
C GLY A 113 -9.01 -15.84 -15.81
N ASP A 114 -9.60 -14.65 -15.82
CA ASP A 114 -11.03 -14.44 -16.09
C ASP A 114 -11.20 -13.88 -17.52
N TRP A 115 -11.06 -14.78 -18.51
CA TRP A 115 -11.15 -14.42 -19.93
C TRP A 115 -12.56 -14.69 -20.46
N GLU A 116 -13.25 -13.63 -20.92
CA GLU A 116 -14.68 -13.66 -21.27
C GLU A 116 -15.01 -14.52 -22.53
N TYR A 117 -14.01 -15.02 -23.26
CA TYR A 117 -14.20 -15.78 -24.51
C TYR A 117 -13.29 -17.03 -24.57
N GLY A 118 -13.80 -18.19 -24.13
CA GLY A 118 -13.12 -19.48 -24.30
C GLY A 118 -13.60 -20.23 -25.54
N VAL A 119 -12.77 -20.39 -26.58
CA VAL A 119 -13.11 -21.28 -27.71
C VAL A 119 -11.87 -21.81 -28.47
N ALA A 120 -11.74 -23.13 -28.56
CA ALA A 120 -10.80 -23.98 -29.34
C ALA A 120 -9.42 -24.31 -28.72
N SER A 121 -8.90 -25.52 -28.97
CA SER A 121 -7.71 -26.07 -28.29
C SER A 121 -6.40 -25.32 -28.55
N GLU A 122 -6.28 -24.60 -29.66
CA GLU A 122 -5.12 -23.73 -29.96
C GLU A 122 -5.22 -22.38 -29.24
N VAL A 123 -6.45 -21.93 -28.99
CA VAL A 123 -6.80 -20.75 -28.20
C VAL A 123 -6.61 -21.05 -26.71
N ASP A 124 -6.83 -22.29 -26.26
CA ASP A 124 -6.52 -22.74 -24.90
C ASP A 124 -5.04 -22.60 -24.54
N GLN A 125 -4.09 -22.92 -25.45
CA GLN A 125 -2.66 -22.77 -25.14
C GLN A 125 -2.25 -21.30 -25.03
N GLN A 126 -2.75 -20.43 -25.90
CA GLN A 126 -2.48 -18.99 -25.83
C GLN A 126 -3.06 -18.36 -24.56
N PHE A 127 -4.25 -18.80 -24.14
CA PHE A 127 -4.84 -18.37 -22.86
C PHE A 127 -4.07 -18.91 -21.65
N ASN A 128 -3.57 -20.14 -21.71
CA ASN A 128 -2.70 -20.69 -20.66
C ASN A 128 -1.39 -19.88 -20.55
N ASP A 129 -0.77 -19.54 -21.68
CA ASP A 129 0.46 -18.75 -21.72
C ASP A 129 0.23 -17.32 -21.20
N LEU A 130 -0.88 -16.68 -21.55
CA LEU A 130 -1.28 -15.38 -21.02
C LEU A 130 -1.58 -15.44 -19.52
N THR A 131 -2.28 -16.48 -19.06
CA THR A 131 -2.59 -16.67 -17.65
C THR A 131 -1.31 -16.86 -16.83
N GLU A 132 -0.37 -17.64 -17.34
CA GLU A 132 0.94 -17.83 -16.71
C GLU A 132 1.78 -16.54 -16.73
N LEU A 133 1.72 -15.76 -17.82
CA LEU A 133 2.36 -14.45 -17.89
C LEU A 133 1.79 -13.52 -16.80
N CYS A 134 0.47 -13.43 -16.67
CA CYS A 134 -0.21 -12.65 -15.64
C CYS A 134 0.16 -13.10 -14.22
N ARG A 135 0.23 -14.40 -13.95
CA ARG A 135 0.71 -14.93 -12.66
C ARG A 135 2.13 -14.47 -12.34
N ARG A 136 3.04 -14.51 -13.32
CA ARG A 136 4.44 -14.06 -13.15
C ARG A 136 4.54 -12.57 -12.92
N ILE A 137 3.74 -11.78 -13.63
CA ILE A 137 3.62 -10.34 -13.41
C ILE A 137 3.16 -10.09 -11.97
N TRP A 138 2.06 -10.73 -11.56
CA TRP A 138 1.54 -10.57 -10.20
C TRP A 138 2.56 -10.93 -9.12
N SER A 139 3.21 -12.09 -9.24
CA SER A 139 4.26 -12.55 -8.31
C SER A 139 5.44 -11.55 -8.20
N LYS A 140 5.71 -10.81 -9.28
CA LYS A 140 6.75 -9.78 -9.29
C LYS A 140 6.25 -8.48 -8.65
N GLU A 141 5.08 -8.00 -9.05
CA GLU A 141 4.54 -6.72 -8.62
C GLU A 141 4.07 -6.74 -7.16
N SER A 142 3.54 -7.88 -6.67
CA SER A 142 3.10 -8.05 -5.28
C SER A 142 4.20 -7.84 -4.24
N LYS A 143 5.48 -7.86 -4.64
CA LYS A 143 6.61 -7.46 -3.78
C LYS A 143 6.51 -6.01 -3.30
N ALA A 144 5.94 -5.12 -4.11
CA ALA A 144 5.71 -3.73 -3.70
C ALA A 144 4.61 -3.67 -2.62
N TRP A 145 3.55 -4.47 -2.73
CA TRP A 145 2.47 -4.58 -1.74
C TRP A 145 3.01 -5.10 -0.42
N LEU A 146 3.82 -6.17 -0.45
CA LEU A 146 4.51 -6.70 0.72
C LEU A 146 5.46 -5.68 1.36
N THR A 147 6.11 -4.83 0.55
CA THR A 147 7.00 -3.78 1.06
C THR A 147 6.21 -2.70 1.79
N LEU A 148 5.05 -2.30 1.25
CA LEU A 148 4.15 -1.36 1.90
C LEU A 148 3.56 -1.93 3.20
N ALA A 149 3.07 -3.17 3.18
CA ALA A 149 2.56 -3.86 4.36
C ALA A 149 3.61 -3.91 5.48
N LYS A 150 4.87 -4.21 5.14
CA LYS A 150 5.98 -4.16 6.10
C LYS A 150 6.22 -2.77 6.66
N ALA A 151 6.02 -1.70 5.88
CA ALA A 151 6.19 -0.34 6.38
C ALA A 151 5.06 0.03 7.36
N TRP A 152 3.82 -0.34 7.05
CA TRP A 152 2.67 -0.16 7.94
C TRP A 152 2.80 -0.96 9.25
N ASN A 153 3.30 -2.19 9.19
CA ASN A 153 3.52 -3.00 10.39
C ASN A 153 4.69 -2.48 11.28
N LYS A 154 5.61 -1.70 10.70
CA LYS A 154 6.78 -1.17 11.43
C LYS A 154 6.53 0.13 12.19
N ILE A 155 5.31 0.66 12.16
CA ILE A 155 4.96 1.86 12.93
C ILE A 155 5.16 1.62 14.43
N ASP A 156 5.04 0.36 14.87
CA ASP A 156 4.96 -0.06 16.28
C ASP A 156 6.30 -0.35 16.99
N ILE A 157 7.47 -0.06 16.41
CA ILE A 157 8.76 -0.49 17.03
C ILE A 157 9.11 0.32 18.32
N HIS A 158 8.20 1.17 18.83
CA HIS A 158 8.38 1.86 20.12
C HIS A 158 7.45 1.44 21.27
N LEU A 159 6.34 0.71 21.05
CA LEU A 159 5.52 0.25 22.20
C LEU A 159 6.14 -0.95 22.93
N ILE A 160 7.08 -1.67 22.30
CA ILE A 160 7.81 -2.77 22.98
C ILE A 160 8.86 -2.24 23.97
N VAL A 161 9.39 -1.02 23.79
CA VAL A 161 10.45 -0.49 24.69
C VAL A 161 9.87 0.29 25.87
N HIS A 162 8.69 0.92 25.73
CA HIS A 162 8.09 1.68 26.83
C HIS A 162 7.26 0.84 27.82
N ASN A 163 6.83 -0.37 27.44
CA ASN A 163 6.11 -1.26 28.35
C ASN A 163 7.02 -2.12 29.24
N ASP A 164 8.32 -2.21 28.94
CA ASP A 164 9.30 -2.93 29.78
C ASP A 164 9.97 -2.03 30.86
N GLU A 165 9.75 -0.71 30.84
CA GLU A 165 10.27 0.23 31.87
C GLU A 165 9.31 0.44 33.05
N HIS A 166 8.18 -0.28 33.10
CA HIS A 166 7.18 -0.18 34.17
C HIS A 166 6.88 -1.51 34.90
N VAL A 167 7.82 -2.46 34.92
CA VAL A 167 7.78 -3.66 35.78
C VAL A 167 8.86 -3.61 36.85
#